data_AF-A0A015L455-F1
#
_entry.id   AF-A0A015L455-F1
#
_cell.length_a   1.000
_cell.length_b   1.000
_cell.length_c   1.000
_cell.angle_alpha   90.00
_cell.angle_beta   90.00
_cell.angle_gamma   90.00
#
_symmetry.space_group_name_H-M   'P 1'
#
loop_
_entity.id
_entity.type
_entity.pdbx_description
1 polymer ?
#
loop_
_entity_poly.entity_id
_entity_poly.type
_entity_poly.pdbx_seq_one_letter_code
_entity_poly.pdbx_strand_id
1 'polypeptide(L)'
;MLGYMLGCLVIGEKNAFTIKTDKAKTISELRDDIKIYKKNVFKTFDANQLTLWKVNIPEIEINKWEINADTDITQKFGAIELG
;
A
#
# COMPACT_ATOMS: atom_id res chain seq x y z
N MET A 1 12.92 1.69 19.59
CA MET A 1 11.92 1.16 18.63
C MET A 1 12.26 1.77 17.27
N LEU A 2 12.82 0.98 16.35
CA LEU A 2 13.16 1.47 15.00
C LEU A 2 11.89 1.43 14.15
N GLY A 3 11.29 2.60 13.89
CA GLY A 3 10.17 2.74 12.98
C GLY A 3 10.65 2.71 11.53
N TYR A 4 9.97 1.94 10.70
CA TYR A 4 10.23 1.89 9.26
C TYR A 4 9.16 2.69 8.52
N MET A 5 9.52 3.21 7.35
CA MET A 5 8.58 3.90 6.47
C MET A 5 8.16 2.93 5.37
N LEU A 6 6.85 2.78 5.18
CA LEU A 6 6.27 2.00 4.09
C LEU A 6 5.71 2.94 3.04
N GLY A 7 6.24 2.87 1.83
CA GLY A 7 5.63 3.50 0.66
C GLY A 7 4.40 2.72 0.22
N CYS A 8 3.27 3.41 0.12
CA CYS A 8 1.97 2.86 -0.23
C CYS A 8 1.46 3.54 -1.49
N LEU A 9 0.94 2.75 -2.43
CA LEU A 9 0.32 3.24 -3.66
C LEU A 9 -1.09 2.65 -3.77
N VAL A 10 -2.06 3.49 -4.12
CA VAL A 10 -3.44 3.07 -4.40
C VAL A 10 -3.60 2.95 -5.89
N ILE A 11 -4.17 1.83 -6.35
CA ILE A 11 -4.50 1.64 -7.77
C ILE A 11 -5.47 2.75 -8.21
N GLY A 12 -5.14 3.43 -9.30
CA GLY A 12 -5.86 4.59 -9.83
C GLY A 12 -5.37 5.94 -9.28
N GLU A 13 -4.46 5.96 -8.29
CA GLU A 13 -3.81 7.18 -7.84
C GLU A 13 -2.40 7.33 -8.45
N LYS A 14 -1.99 8.59 -8.67
CA LYS A 14 -0.67 8.94 -9.21
C LYS A 14 0.41 9.03 -8.15
N ASN A 15 0.03 9.39 -6.93
CA ASN A 15 0.97 9.72 -5.88
C ASN A 15 0.95 8.64 -4.80
N ALA A 16 2.13 8.11 -4.52
CA ALA A 16 2.33 7.30 -3.34
C ALA A 16 2.25 8.16 -2.07
N PHE A 17 2.00 7.50 -0.94
CA PHE A 17 2.06 8.11 0.39
C PHE A 17 2.83 7.19 1.33
N THR A 18 3.33 7.75 2.41
CA THR A 18 4.16 7.01 3.36
C THR A 18 3.47 6.93 4.70
N ILE A 19 3.45 5.73 5.29
CA ILE A 19 3.03 5.52 6.67
C ILE A 19 4.20 5.01 7.51
N LYS A 20 4.19 5.36 8.80
CA LYS A 20 5.12 4.80 9.77
C LYS A 20 4.60 3.46 10.25
N THR A 21 5.47 2.46 10.21
CA THR A 21 5.18 1.11 10.68
C THR A 21 6.35 0.56 11.48
N ASP A 22 6.21 -0.63 12.01
CA ASP A 22 7.27 -1.37 12.68
C ASP A 22 7.20 -2.86 12.27
N LYS A 23 8.24 -3.63 12.61
CA LYS A 23 8.33 -5.06 12.23
C LYS A 23 7.37 -5.97 13.00
N ALA A 24 6.78 -5.50 14.10
CA ALA A 24 5.87 -6.28 14.93
C ALA A 24 4.41 -6.14 14.49
N LYS A 25 4.07 -5.07 13.74
CA LYS A 25 2.72 -4.86 13.22
C LYS A 25 2.27 -6.00 12.30
N THR A 26 1.06 -6.46 12.57
CA THR A 26 0.32 -7.41 11.75
C THR A 26 -0.22 -6.75 10.48
N ILE A 27 -0.62 -7.57 9.50
CA ILE A 27 -1.27 -7.05 8.28
C ILE A 27 -2.61 -6.39 8.60
N SER A 28 -3.35 -6.87 9.61
CA SER A 28 -4.61 -6.23 10.04
C SER A 28 -4.36 -4.82 10.56
N GLU A 29 -3.38 -4.64 11.45
CA GLU A 29 -3.02 -3.32 11.96
C GLU A 29 -2.53 -2.40 10.83
N LEU A 30 -1.81 -2.94 9.85
CA LEU A 30 -1.38 -2.20 8.67
C LEU A 30 -2.59 -1.71 7.83
N ARG A 31 -3.60 -2.55 7.63
CA ARG A 31 -4.85 -2.15 6.95
C ARG A 31 -5.55 -1.03 7.70
N ASP A 32 -5.62 -1.11 9.03
CA ASP A 32 -6.21 -0.08 9.87
C ASP A 32 -5.46 1.26 9.75
N ASP A 33 -4.14 1.24 9.83
CA ASP A 33 -3.29 2.43 9.68
C ASP A 33 -3.47 3.10 8.30
N ILE A 34 -3.50 2.29 7.23
CA ILE A 34 -3.74 2.77 5.87
C ILE A 34 -5.12 3.42 5.77
N LYS A 35 -6.17 2.78 6.31
CA LYS A 35 -7.52 3.34 6.33
C LYS A 35 -7.57 4.64 7.12
N ILE A 36 -6.94 4.73 8.28
CA ILE A 36 -6.88 5.96 9.09
C ILE A 36 -6.21 7.10 8.30
N TYR A 37 -5.08 6.81 7.65
CA TYR A 37 -4.35 7.81 6.86
C TYR A 37 -5.18 8.31 5.66
N LYS A 38 -5.79 7.37 4.91
CA LYS A 38 -6.62 7.66 3.72
C LYS A 38 -8.13 7.62 4.02
N LYS A 39 -8.55 8.07 5.21
CA LYS A 39 -9.94 7.90 5.71
C LYS A 39 -11.04 8.37 4.77
N ASN A 40 -10.77 9.40 3.96
CA ASN A 40 -11.74 9.94 3.01
C ASN A 40 -11.86 9.06 1.77
N VAL A 41 -10.75 8.50 1.30
CA VAL A 41 -10.70 7.60 0.13
C VAL A 41 -11.36 6.27 0.46
N PHE A 42 -11.06 5.73 1.66
CA PHE A 42 -11.58 4.44 2.12
C PHE A 42 -12.79 4.57 3.05
N LYS A 43 -13.55 5.67 2.95
CA LYS A 43 -14.66 5.96 3.88
C LYS A 43 -15.76 4.89 3.84
N THR A 44 -15.99 4.29 2.68
CA THR A 44 -17.09 3.35 2.42
C THR A 44 -16.72 1.88 2.65
N PHE A 45 -15.46 1.58 2.98
CA PHE A 45 -14.96 0.22 3.10
C PHE A 45 -14.36 0.00 4.48
N ASP A 46 -14.53 -1.20 5.03
CA ASP A 46 -13.80 -1.64 6.22
C ASP A 46 -12.34 -1.94 5.89
N ALA A 47 -11.46 -1.81 6.89
CA ALA A 47 -10.03 -1.98 6.66
C ALA A 47 -9.70 -3.39 6.17
N ASN A 48 -10.42 -4.40 6.64
CA ASN A 48 -10.31 -5.80 6.18
C ASN A 48 -10.72 -6.02 4.72
N GLN A 49 -11.41 -5.06 4.09
CA GLN A 49 -11.74 -5.11 2.66
C GLN A 49 -10.58 -4.57 1.79
N LEU A 50 -9.52 -4.03 2.40
CA LEU A 50 -8.32 -3.62 1.68
C LEU A 50 -7.44 -4.83 1.37
N THR A 51 -7.33 -5.15 0.08
CA THR A 51 -6.31 -6.08 -0.41
C THR A 51 -4.97 -5.36 -0.47
N LEU A 52 -3.98 -5.86 0.27
CA LEU A 52 -2.63 -5.30 0.27
C LEU A 52 -1.70 -6.19 -0.56
N TRP A 53 -0.87 -5.56 -1.37
CA TRP A 53 0.12 -6.26 -2.19
C TRP A 53 1.51 -5.77 -1.81
N LYS A 54 2.41 -6.71 -1.52
CA LYS A 54 3.83 -6.41 -1.41
C LYS A 54 4.44 -6.41 -2.81
N VAL A 55 4.98 -5.27 -3.20
CA VAL A 55 5.67 -5.08 -4.47
C VAL A 55 7.14 -4.77 -4.21
N ASN A 56 8.02 -5.14 -5.14
CA ASN A 56 9.43 -4.76 -5.10
C ASN A 56 9.67 -3.65 -6.13
N ILE A 57 9.36 -2.41 -5.76
CA ILE A 57 9.57 -1.23 -6.61
C ILE A 57 10.84 -0.51 -6.12
N PRO A 58 11.81 -0.21 -7.01
CA PRO A 58 12.95 0.62 -6.64
C PRO A 58 12.50 1.98 -6.07
N GLU A 59 13.04 2.38 -4.92
CA GLU A 59 12.61 3.58 -4.17
C GLU A 59 12.66 4.87 -5.03
N ILE A 60 13.60 4.95 -5.97
CA ILE A 60 13.79 6.07 -6.92
C ILE A 60 12.58 6.26 -7.85
N GLU A 61 11.72 5.26 -7.96
CA GLU A 61 10.68 5.22 -8.98
C GLU A 61 9.26 5.23 -8.41
N ILE A 62 9.08 5.10 -7.09
CA ILE A 62 7.75 5.02 -6.46
C ILE A 62 6.85 6.21 -6.84
N ASN A 63 7.40 7.42 -6.97
CA ASN A 63 6.65 8.62 -7.36
C ASN A 63 6.44 8.79 -8.87
N LYS A 64 6.92 7.84 -9.68
CA LYS A 64 6.86 7.87 -11.15
C LYS A 64 5.81 6.92 -11.72
N TRP A 65 5.22 6.06 -10.89
CA TRP A 65 4.30 5.02 -11.35
C TRP A 65 2.84 5.41 -11.12
N GLU A 66 2.10 5.57 -12.22
CA GLU A 66 0.64 5.49 -12.21
C GLU A 66 0.26 4.02 -12.46
N ILE A 67 -0.30 3.35 -11.46
CA ILE A 67 -0.84 1.99 -11.59
C ILE A 67 -2.34 2.12 -11.78
N ASN A 68 -2.84 1.72 -12.95
CA ASN A 68 -4.28 1.66 -13.21
C ASN A 68 -4.82 0.25 -12.95
N ALA A 69 -6.15 0.10 -12.98
CA ALA A 69 -6.81 -1.17 -12.71
C ALA A 69 -6.48 -2.28 -13.71
N ASP A 70 -6.05 -1.92 -14.93
CA ASP A 70 -5.68 -2.87 -15.98
C ASP A 70 -4.22 -3.33 -15.88
N THR A 71 -3.44 -2.77 -14.94
CA THR A 71 -2.04 -3.13 -14.77
C THR A 71 -1.91 -4.49 -14.06
N ASP A 72 -1.31 -5.47 -14.72
CA ASP A 72 -0.90 -6.72 -14.07
C ASP A 72 0.33 -6.47 -13.17
N ILE A 73 0.05 -6.14 -11.90
CA ILE A 73 1.08 -5.87 -10.89
C ILE A 73 1.90 -7.10 -10.51
N THR A 74 1.35 -8.31 -10.70
CA THR A 74 2.04 -9.57 -10.43
C THR A 74 3.14 -9.78 -11.46
N GLN A 75 2.78 -9.66 -12.75
CA GLN A 75 3.75 -9.79 -13.84
C GLN A 75 4.77 -8.65 -13.84
N LYS A 76 4.32 -7.41 -13.60
CA LYS A 76 5.17 -6.22 -13.74
C LYS A 76 6.10 -5.97 -12.56
N PHE A 77 5.65 -6.25 -11.33
CA PHE A 77 6.36 -5.89 -10.11
C PHE A 77 6.60 -7.08 -9.17
N GLY A 78 6.26 -8.30 -9.58
CA GLY A 78 6.35 -9.49 -8.72
C GLY A 78 5.47 -9.35 -7.48
N ALA A 79 4.30 -8.72 -7.61
CA ALA A 79 3.41 -8.46 -6.49
C ALA A 79 2.99 -9.77 -5.81
N ILE A 80 3.04 -9.79 -4.47
CA ILE A 80 2.56 -10.88 -3.64
C ILE A 80 1.44 -10.34 -2.74
N GLU A 81 0.27 -10.95 -2.82
CA GLU A 81 -0.86 -10.60 -1.96
C GLU A 81 -0.53 -10.90 -0.49
N LEU A 82 -0.86 -9.96 0.39
CA LEU A 82 -0.73 -10.11 1.83
C LEU A 82 -2.08 -10.54 2.40
N GLY A 83 -2.10 -11.72 3.03
CA GLY A 83 -3.26 -12.26 3.76
C GLY A 83 -3.62 -11.43 4.98
#